data_AF-A0AB73KWY6-F1
#
_entry.id   AF-A0AB73KWY6-F1
#
_cell.length_a   1.000
_cell.length_b   1.000
_cell.length_c   1.000
_cell.angle_alpha   90.00
_cell.angle_beta   90.00
_cell.angle_gamma   90.00
#
_symmetry.space_group_name_H-M   'P 1'
#
loop_
_entity.id
_entity.type
_entity.pdbx_description
1 polymer ?
#
loop_
_entity_poly.entity_id
_entity_poly.type
_entity_poly.pdbx_seq_one_letter_code
_entity_poly.pdbx_strand_id
1 'polypeptide(L)'
;GCEEGPLFDGLMEMAQERGKGWWDEVGDVVAPVAADLAELESRSAGIRIHESLIVPGLLQTADYARAVISESEHDAKRVERYVDFRMARQSVLAAPSTVTYRAIIHEVALHTRVGGAKTLRRQLLRLIEVAR
;
A
#
# COMPACT_ATOMS: atom_id res chain seq x y z
N GLY A 1 -29.93 14.28 -17.40
CA GLY A 1 -28.96 13.18 -17.53
C GLY A 1 -27.73 13.75 -18.18
N CYS A 2 -26.54 13.20 -17.89
CA CYS A 2 -25.34 13.57 -18.66
C CYS A 2 -25.59 13.26 -20.14
N GLU A 3 -25.30 14.22 -21.03
CA GLU A 3 -25.41 14.00 -22.47
C GLU A 3 -24.31 13.05 -22.94
N GLU A 4 -24.68 12.10 -23.79
CA GLU A 4 -23.73 11.21 -24.46
C GLU A 4 -22.82 12.03 -25.39
N GLY A 5 -21.51 11.74 -25.36
CA GLY A 5 -20.50 12.49 -26.09
C GLY A 5 -19.08 12.11 -25.65
N PRO A 6 -18.03 12.73 -26.23
CA PRO A 6 -16.65 12.26 -26.06
C PRO A 6 -16.16 12.18 -24.61
N LEU A 7 -16.63 13.10 -23.75
CA LEU A 7 -16.34 13.08 -22.31
C LEU A 7 -17.10 11.97 -21.57
N PHE A 8 -18.34 11.69 -21.96
CA PHE A 8 -19.12 10.58 -21.41
C PHE A 8 -18.49 9.24 -21.82
N ASP A 9 -18.13 9.09 -23.09
CA ASP A 9 -17.49 7.88 -23.61
C ASP A 9 -16.14 7.63 -22.93
N GLY A 10 -15.32 8.67 -22.79
CA GLY A 10 -14.04 8.56 -22.07
C GLY A 10 -14.20 8.19 -20.59
N LEU A 11 -15.20 8.73 -19.89
CA LEU A 11 -15.50 8.34 -18.50
C LEU A 11 -16.03 6.91 -18.41
N MET A 12 -16.88 6.49 -19.36
CA MET A 12 -17.40 5.12 -19.42
C MET A 12 -16.31 4.11 -19.75
N GLU A 13 -15.40 4.44 -20.66
CA GLU A 13 -14.21 3.64 -20.95
C GLU A 13 -13.35 3.49 -19.70
N MET A 14 -13.00 4.58 -19.01
CA MET A 14 -12.25 4.53 -17.75
C MET A 14 -12.95 3.71 -16.66
N ALA A 15 -14.28 3.76 -16.59
CA ALA A 15 -15.06 3.00 -15.60
C ALA A 15 -15.17 1.50 -15.95
N GLN A 16 -15.12 1.15 -17.24
CA GLN A 16 -15.19 -0.23 -17.73
C GLN A 16 -13.81 -0.89 -17.84
N GLU A 17 -12.74 -0.09 -17.91
CA GLU A 17 -11.36 -0.54 -17.93
C GLU A 17 -10.94 -1.05 -16.54
N ARG A 18 -11.43 -2.24 -16.15
CA ARG A 18 -10.85 -2.99 -15.04
C ARG A 18 -9.50 -3.54 -15.47
N GLY A 19 -8.43 -3.04 -14.88
CA GLY A 19 -7.09 -3.58 -15.08
C GLY A 19 -6.99 -4.94 -14.41
N LYS A 20 -6.61 -5.97 -15.18
CA LYS A 20 -6.18 -7.25 -14.59
C LYS A 20 -4.79 -7.08 -14.01
N GLY A 21 -4.57 -7.55 -12.79
CA GLY A 21 -3.26 -7.47 -12.15
C GLY A 21 -3.05 -8.52 -11.07
N TRP A 22 -1.86 -8.51 -10.49
CA TRP A 22 -1.47 -9.45 -9.44
C TRP A 22 -2.39 -9.36 -8.19
N TRP A 23 -3.11 -8.25 -8.01
CA TRP A 23 -4.10 -8.06 -6.96
C TRP A 23 -5.36 -8.94 -7.12
N ASP A 24 -5.66 -9.43 -8.31
CA ASP A 24 -6.79 -10.34 -8.53
C ASP A 24 -6.52 -11.74 -7.95
N GLU A 25 -5.24 -12.14 -7.89
CA GLU A 25 -4.80 -13.43 -7.35
C GLU A 25 -4.88 -13.52 -5.82
N VAL A 26 -5.05 -12.37 -5.16
CA VAL A 26 -5.12 -12.21 -3.70
C VAL A 26 -6.50 -11.73 -3.23
N GLY A 27 -7.48 -11.63 -4.13
CA GLY A 27 -8.82 -11.11 -3.82
C GLY A 27 -9.66 -11.97 -2.85
N ASP A 28 -9.33 -13.26 -2.69
CA ASP A 28 -9.94 -14.14 -1.66
C ASP A 28 -9.30 -13.93 -0.26
N VAL A 29 -8.14 -13.29 -0.23
CA VAL A 29 -7.29 -13.13 0.95
C VAL A 29 -7.52 -11.79 1.65
N VAL A 30 -7.78 -10.73 0.89
CA VAL A 30 -7.94 -9.38 1.39
C VAL A 30 -9.34 -8.84 1.12
N ALA A 31 -9.80 -7.89 1.94
CA ALA A 31 -11.06 -7.21 1.66
C ALA A 31 -11.02 -6.59 0.24
N PRO A 32 -12.13 -6.61 -0.54
CA PRO A 32 -12.16 -6.10 -1.91
C PRO A 32 -11.58 -4.69 -2.07
N VAL A 33 -11.84 -3.81 -1.10
CA VAL A 33 -11.29 -2.44 -1.06
C VAL A 33 -9.76 -2.38 -1.07
N ALA A 34 -9.08 -3.41 -0.55
CA ALA A 34 -7.63 -3.47 -0.55
C ALA A 34 -7.09 -3.82 -1.95
N ALA A 35 -7.77 -4.70 -2.69
CA ALA A 35 -7.42 -5.02 -4.07
C ALA A 35 -7.64 -3.81 -4.98
N ASP A 36 -8.78 -3.10 -4.84
CA ASP A 36 -9.05 -1.86 -5.55
C ASP A 36 -7.96 -0.80 -5.31
N LEU A 37 -7.49 -0.67 -4.06
CA LEU A 37 -6.40 0.24 -3.73
C LEU A 37 -5.09 -0.13 -4.47
N ALA A 38 -4.74 -1.41 -4.56
CA ALA A 38 -3.54 -1.84 -5.27
C ALA A 38 -3.62 -1.58 -6.78
N GLU A 39 -4.79 -1.78 -7.39
CA GLU A 39 -5.03 -1.41 -8.78
C GLU A 39 -4.83 0.09 -8.99
N LEU A 40 -5.47 0.93 -8.15
CA LEU A 40 -5.35 2.38 -8.23
C LEU A 40 -3.91 2.86 -8.06
N GLU A 41 -3.16 2.28 -7.13
CA GLU A 41 -1.74 2.58 -6.92
C GLU A 41 -0.92 2.29 -8.19
N SER A 42 -1.16 1.14 -8.84
CA SER A 42 -0.41 0.73 -10.03
C SER A 42 -0.63 1.64 -11.25
N ARG A 43 -1.81 2.26 -11.35
CA ARG A 43 -2.20 3.14 -12.46
C ARG A 43 -1.96 4.63 -12.15
N SER A 44 -1.50 4.94 -10.95
CA SER A 44 -1.30 6.32 -10.51
C SER A 44 -0.04 6.93 -11.10
N ALA A 45 -0.13 8.17 -11.58
CA ALA A 45 1.06 8.98 -11.90
C ALA A 45 1.85 9.37 -10.63
N GLY A 46 1.18 9.39 -9.48
CA GLY A 46 1.83 9.63 -8.19
C GLY A 46 0.91 9.39 -7.01
N ILE A 47 1.52 9.02 -5.90
CA ILE A 47 0.87 8.71 -4.63
C ILE A 47 1.38 9.70 -3.59
N ARG A 48 0.45 10.35 -2.89
CA ARG A 48 0.74 11.23 -1.75
C ARG A 48 0.03 10.68 -0.54
N ILE A 49 0.78 10.44 0.53
CA ILE A 49 0.26 9.85 1.76
C ILE A 49 0.75 10.61 2.99
N HIS A 50 -0.11 10.66 4.00
CA HIS A 50 0.20 11.20 5.31
C HIS A 50 -0.20 10.17 6.37
N GLU A 51 0.73 9.80 7.24
CA GLU A 51 0.49 8.85 8.32
C GLU A 51 0.98 9.42 9.66
N SER A 52 0.07 9.49 10.63
CA SER A 52 0.33 10.15 11.92
C SER A 52 0.94 9.22 12.96
N LEU A 53 0.55 7.94 12.94
CA LEU A 53 0.79 7.02 14.06
C LEU A 53 1.78 5.90 13.73
N ILE A 54 1.88 5.54 12.45
CA ILE A 54 2.70 4.44 11.96
C ILE A 54 3.42 4.84 10.67
N VAL A 55 4.46 4.10 10.31
CA VAL A 55 5.12 4.27 9.02
C VAL A 55 4.16 3.87 7.88
N PRO A 56 4.09 4.62 6.76
CA PRO A 56 3.24 4.26 5.61
C PRO A 56 3.47 2.85 5.10
N GLY A 57 2.37 2.15 4.78
CA GLY A 57 2.37 0.71 4.44
C GLY A 57 3.35 0.32 3.33
N LEU A 58 3.50 1.16 2.29
CA LEU A 58 4.42 0.89 1.18
C LEU A 58 5.90 1.06 1.54
N LEU A 59 6.20 1.61 2.72
CA LEU A 59 7.57 1.77 3.23
C LEU A 59 7.87 0.80 4.37
N GLN A 60 6.89 0.00 4.81
CA GLN A 60 7.05 -0.92 5.93
C GLN A 60 7.94 -2.12 5.57
N THR A 61 8.66 -2.65 6.54
CA THR A 61 9.28 -3.97 6.49
C THR A 61 8.23 -5.03 6.83
N ALA A 62 8.43 -6.28 6.40
CA ALA A 62 7.50 -7.38 6.70
C ALA A 62 7.25 -7.53 8.21
N ASP A 63 8.28 -7.41 9.05
CA ASP A 63 8.15 -7.51 10.51
C ASP A 63 7.32 -6.38 11.12
N TYR A 64 7.51 -5.15 10.61
CA TYR A 64 6.73 -4.01 11.07
C TYR A 64 5.26 -4.14 10.62
N ALA A 65 5.04 -4.51 9.36
CA ALA A 65 3.70 -4.75 8.83
C ALA A 65 2.97 -5.83 9.62
N ARG A 66 3.64 -6.96 9.91
CA ARG A 66 3.11 -8.04 10.75
C ARG A 66 2.65 -7.52 12.10
N ALA A 67 3.51 -6.77 12.79
CA ALA A 67 3.18 -6.20 14.09
C ALA A 67 2.00 -5.24 14.04
N VAL A 68 1.85 -4.41 13.00
CA VAL A 68 0.67 -3.55 12.83
C VAL A 68 -0.60 -4.37 12.57
N ILE A 69 -0.53 -5.34 11.66
CA ILE A 69 -1.69 -6.13 11.25
C ILE A 69 -2.21 -6.97 12.43
N SER A 70 -1.31 -7.53 13.23
CA SER A 70 -1.65 -8.34 14.40
C SER A 70 -2.40 -7.60 15.51
N GLU A 71 -2.50 -6.27 15.47
CA GLU A 71 -3.33 -5.50 16.42
C GLU A 71 -4.84 -5.65 16.13
N SER A 72 -5.21 -6.07 14.92
CA SER A 72 -6.62 -6.17 14.48
C SER A 72 -6.99 -7.55 13.90
N GLU A 73 -6.00 -8.32 13.46
CA GLU A 73 -6.17 -9.68 12.94
C GLU A 73 -5.40 -10.66 13.81
N HIS A 74 -6.09 -11.69 14.32
CA HIS A 74 -5.55 -12.62 15.31
C HIS A 74 -5.27 -14.01 14.74
N ASP A 75 -5.80 -14.34 13.56
CA ASP A 75 -5.45 -15.57 12.86
C ASP A 75 -4.09 -15.39 12.18
N ALA A 76 -3.08 -16.10 12.69
CA ALA A 76 -1.72 -16.03 12.17
C ALA A 76 -1.61 -16.31 10.67
N LYS A 77 -2.42 -17.21 10.10
CA LYS A 77 -2.40 -17.49 8.65
C LYS A 77 -2.94 -16.30 7.86
N ARG A 78 -3.98 -15.64 8.38
CA ARG A 78 -4.52 -14.42 7.79
C ARG A 78 -3.54 -13.25 7.91
N VAL A 79 -2.86 -13.12 9.05
CA VAL A 79 -1.80 -12.11 9.23
C VAL A 79 -0.72 -12.24 8.16
N GLU A 80 -0.14 -13.43 7.97
CA GLU A 80 0.92 -13.62 6.96
C GLU A 80 0.43 -13.27 5.55
N ARG A 81 -0.77 -13.71 5.22
CA ARG A 81 -1.46 -13.37 3.99
C ARG A 81 -1.60 -11.85 3.76
N TYR A 82 -1.97 -11.08 4.79
CA TYR A 82 -2.01 -9.61 4.71
C TYR A 82 -0.62 -8.97 4.64
N VAL A 83 0.40 -9.59 5.25
CA VAL A 83 1.80 -9.15 5.16
C VAL A 83 2.31 -9.35 3.74
N ASP A 84 2.09 -10.53 3.14
CA ASP A 84 2.46 -10.82 1.76
C ASP A 84 1.80 -9.83 0.81
N PHE A 85 0.51 -9.54 0.99
CA PHE A 85 -0.18 -8.50 0.26
C PHE A 85 0.47 -7.12 0.44
N ARG A 86 0.81 -6.72 1.67
CA ARG A 86 1.50 -5.46 1.99
C ARG A 86 2.82 -5.35 1.23
N MET A 87 3.59 -6.43 1.18
CA MET A 87 4.90 -6.46 0.54
C MET A 87 4.77 -6.46 -0.99
N ALA A 88 3.81 -7.20 -1.55
CA ALA A 88 3.54 -7.22 -2.98
C ALA A 88 3.16 -5.82 -3.51
N ARG A 89 2.41 -5.03 -2.73
CA ARG A 89 2.09 -3.63 -3.06
C ARG A 89 3.32 -2.74 -3.23
N GLN A 90 4.45 -3.04 -2.59
CA GLN A 90 5.67 -2.24 -2.73
C GLN A 90 6.29 -2.32 -4.13
N SER A 91 5.87 -3.28 -4.96
CA SER A 91 6.30 -3.36 -6.36
C SER A 91 6.02 -2.08 -7.15
N VAL A 92 5.00 -1.30 -6.76
CA VAL A 92 4.71 0.01 -7.37
C VAL A 92 5.87 1.02 -7.21
N LEU A 93 6.74 0.82 -6.23
CA LEU A 93 7.93 1.64 -5.97
C LEU A 93 9.20 1.06 -6.61
N ALA A 94 9.16 -0.16 -7.15
CA ALA A 94 10.32 -0.82 -7.73
C ALA A 94 10.59 -0.31 -9.16
N ALA A 95 11.86 -0.20 -9.53
CA ALA A 95 12.24 0.18 -10.89
C ALA A 95 11.93 -0.95 -11.90
N PRO A 96 11.52 -0.63 -13.14
CA PRO A 96 11.20 0.71 -13.66
C PRO A 96 9.76 1.12 -13.29
N SER A 97 9.61 2.03 -12.33
CA SER A 97 8.33 2.66 -12.00
C SER A 97 8.37 4.14 -12.35
N THR A 98 7.29 4.63 -12.96
CA THR A 98 7.07 6.05 -13.24
C THR A 98 6.27 6.74 -12.12
N VAL A 99 5.83 5.99 -11.10
CA VAL A 99 4.98 6.49 -10.02
C VAL A 99 5.79 7.35 -9.07
N THR A 100 5.40 8.61 -8.91
CA THR A 100 6.03 9.49 -7.91
C THR A 100 5.42 9.24 -6.53
N TYR A 101 6.22 8.84 -5.54
CA TYR A 101 5.74 8.59 -4.17
C TYR A 101 6.19 9.69 -3.20
N ARG A 102 5.26 10.31 -2.48
CA ARG A 102 5.54 11.31 -1.43
C ARG A 102 4.84 10.91 -0.14
N ALA A 103 5.64 10.64 0.89
CA ALA A 103 5.14 10.34 2.22
C ALA A 103 5.46 11.48 3.19
N ILE A 104 4.44 11.92 3.94
CA ILE A 104 4.60 12.75 5.13
C ILE A 104 4.44 11.84 6.33
N ILE A 105 5.51 11.68 7.10
CA ILE A 105 5.54 10.81 8.28
C ILE A 105 5.63 11.70 9.50
N HIS A 106 4.63 11.61 10.39
CA HIS A 106 4.67 12.33 11.64
C HIS A 106 5.74 11.75 12.58
N GLU A 107 6.42 12.59 13.36
CA GLU A 107 7.54 12.20 14.23
C GLU A 107 7.17 11.04 15.18
N VAL A 108 5.95 11.05 15.72
CA VAL A 108 5.42 9.97 16.58
C VAL A 108 5.62 8.59 15.96
N ALA A 109 5.38 8.42 14.66
CA ALA A 109 5.55 7.13 13.98
C ALA A 109 7.00 6.61 14.02
N LEU A 110 7.99 7.49 14.16
CA LEU A 110 9.41 7.14 14.26
C LEU A 110 9.80 6.69 15.68
N HIS A 111 8.98 7.01 16.69
CA HIS A 111 9.21 6.68 18.09
C HIS A 111 8.31 5.55 18.61
N THR A 112 7.18 5.28 17.96
CA THR A 112 6.27 4.20 18.32
C THR A 112 6.95 2.84 18.15
N ARG A 113 7.10 2.09 19.25
CA ARG A 113 7.77 0.77 19.27
C ARG A 113 6.89 -0.37 18.75
N VAL A 114 6.35 -0.21 17.56
CA VAL A 114 5.59 -1.27 16.85
C VAL A 114 6.47 -2.50 16.70
N GLY A 115 5.99 -3.65 17.18
CA GLY A 115 6.74 -4.92 17.16
C GLY A 115 8.02 -4.91 18.01
N GLY A 116 8.19 -3.93 18.91
CA GLY A 116 9.35 -3.77 19.78
C GLY A 116 10.54 -3.05 19.14
N ALA A 117 11.56 -2.78 19.96
CA ALA A 117 12.70 -1.92 19.58
C ALA A 117 13.53 -2.47 18.40
N LYS A 118 13.68 -3.79 18.28
CA LYS A 118 14.43 -4.42 17.18
C LYS A 118 13.72 -4.23 15.83
N THR A 119 12.39 -4.37 15.83
CA THR A 119 11.54 -4.21 14.64
C THR A 119 11.54 -2.75 14.20
N LEU A 120 11.31 -1.81 15.12
CA LEU A 120 11.39 -0.38 14.83
C LEU A 120 12.77 0.02 14.28
N ARG A 121 13.88 -0.48 14.86
CA ARG A 121 15.22 -0.19 14.34
C ARG A 121 15.38 -0.64 12.88
N ARG A 122 14.92 -1.84 12.52
CA ARG A 122 14.95 -2.31 11.12
C ARG A 122 14.09 -1.43 10.22
N GLN A 123 12.91 -1.02 10.70
CA GLN A 123 12.03 -0.11 9.97
C GLN A 123 12.67 1.25 9.69
N LEU A 124 13.33 1.85 10.68
CA LEU A 124 14.00 3.14 10.51
C LEU A 124 15.18 3.04 9.53
N LEU A 125 15.94 1.94 9.56
CA LEU A 125 16.99 1.70 8.57
C LEU A 125 16.44 1.59 7.14
N ARG A 126 15.28 0.94 6.98
CA ARG A 126 14.59 0.89 5.68
C ARG A 126 14.18 2.28 5.19
N LEU A 127 13.69 3.14 6.08
CA LEU A 127 13.36 4.54 5.73
C LEU A 127 14.59 5.33 5.27
N ILE A 128 15.73 5.13 5.93
CA ILE A 128 17.00 5.76 5.52
C ILE A 128 17.45 5.27 4.14
N GLU A 129 17.26 3.99 3.85
CA GLU A 129 17.63 3.41 2.56
C GLU A 129 16.81 3.98 1.41
N VAL A 130 15.48 4.08 1.57
CA VAL A 130 14.57 4.56 0.51
C VAL A 130 14.53 6.09 0.37
N ALA A 131 15.06 6.83 1.35
CA ALA A 131 15.14 8.28 1.29
C ALA A 131 16.38 8.79 0.54
N ARG A 132 17.26 7.90 0.08
CA ARG A 132 18.44 8.22 -0.74
C ARG A 132 18.07 8.25 -2.21
#